data_AF-A0A1B8W3C2-F1
#
_entry.id   AF-A0A1B8W3C2-F1
#
_cell.length_a   1.000
_cell.length_b   1.000
_cell.length_c   1.000
_cell.angle_alpha   90.00
_cell.angle_beta   90.00
_cell.angle_gamma   90.00
#
_symmetry.space_group_name_H-M   'P 1'
#
loop_
_entity.id
_entity.type
_entity.pdbx_description
1 polymer ?
#
loop_
_entity_poly.entity_id
_entity_poly.type
_entity_poly.pdbx_seq_one_letter_code
_entity_poly.pdbx_strand_id
1 'polypeptide(L)'
;MSPKIIVELVELIHGEVTITKACSWLGVPRATYYRWRAKNETWPLDSMVEEIRELCTENKFRYGYRKITALLRKKYKINHKRVQRIMQCEQLQCRVRVKKRKHTGQPAYVAEYLLKRQFQAEAPIHKLVTDITYLPFGGKMMYLSSILDLYNGEIVASSLSDTQDTAFVLDTLNQLPAVPGAILHSDQGSVYTSQGYQEVVKGKGITMSMSRKGTPADNAPIESFHSTLKSETFYLEG
;
A
#
# COMPACT_ATOMS: atom_id res chain seq x y z
N MET A 1 0.42 -32.69 33.64
CA MET A 1 1.09 -31.61 34.41
C MET A 1 0.79 -30.28 33.72
N SER A 2 0.42 -29.24 34.47
CA SER A 2 0.05 -27.93 33.89
C SER A 2 1.24 -27.26 33.18
N PRO A 3 1.05 -26.60 32.02
CA PRO A 3 2.09 -25.81 31.35
C PRO A 3 2.79 -24.78 32.24
N LYS A 4 2.09 -24.26 33.25
CA LYS A 4 2.65 -23.30 34.22
C LYS A 4 3.66 -23.95 35.17
N ILE A 5 3.30 -25.12 35.72
CA ILE A 5 4.15 -25.90 36.62
C ILE A 5 5.42 -26.38 35.90
N ILE A 6 5.31 -26.75 34.62
CA ILE A 6 6.46 -27.18 33.82
C ILE A 6 7.44 -26.02 33.59
N VAL A 7 6.94 -24.81 33.35
CA VAL A 7 7.80 -23.62 33.16
C VAL A 7 8.52 -23.28 34.47
N GLU A 8 7.80 -23.23 35.59
CA GLU A 8 8.39 -22.94 36.92
C GLU A 8 9.45 -23.98 37.32
N LEU A 9 9.17 -25.27 37.11
CA LEU A 9 10.08 -26.36 37.44
C LEU A 9 11.36 -26.33 36.58
N VAL A 10 11.22 -26.07 35.27
CA VAL A 10 12.38 -25.93 34.37
C VAL A 10 13.20 -24.69 34.73
N GLU A 11 12.56 -23.59 35.14
CA GLU A 11 13.26 -22.37 35.54
C GLU A 11 14.06 -22.55 36.84
N LEU A 12 13.54 -23.32 37.80
CA LEU A 12 14.22 -23.58 39.08
C LEU A 12 15.50 -24.41 38.93
N ILE A 13 15.54 -25.32 37.95
CA ILE A 13 16.67 -26.24 37.74
C ILE A 13 17.62 -25.81 36.61
N HIS A 14 17.30 -24.76 35.85
CA HIS A 14 18.09 -24.38 34.66
C HIS A 14 19.52 -23.90 34.98
N GLY A 15 19.81 -23.58 36.24
CA GLY A 15 21.14 -23.18 36.73
C GLY A 15 22.09 -24.36 36.95
N GLU A 16 21.54 -25.54 37.23
CA GLU A 16 22.30 -26.77 37.47
C GLU A 16 22.27 -27.70 36.25
N VAL A 17 21.22 -27.61 35.44
CA VAL A 17 20.98 -28.49 34.30
C VAL A 17 20.55 -27.68 33.08
N THR A 18 21.03 -28.05 31.89
CA THR A 18 20.62 -27.35 30.66
C THR A 18 19.12 -27.50 30.40
N ILE A 19 18.48 -26.46 29.85
CA ILE A 19 17.05 -26.46 29.47
C ILE A 19 16.71 -27.67 28.59
N THR A 20 17.61 -28.08 27.69
CA THR A 20 17.42 -29.27 26.85
C THR A 20 17.27 -30.55 27.67
N LYS A 21 18.10 -30.72 28.71
CA LYS A 21 18.11 -31.93 29.54
C LYS A 21 16.93 -31.92 30.53
N ALA A 22 16.60 -30.76 31.10
CA ALA A 22 15.38 -30.56 31.89
C ALA A 22 14.10 -30.86 31.09
N CYS A 23 14.00 -30.36 29.85
CA CYS A 23 12.88 -30.64 28.95
C CYS A 23 12.78 -32.14 28.61
N SER A 24 13.92 -32.80 28.40
CA SER A 24 13.98 -34.25 28.13
C SER A 24 13.42 -35.07 29.30
N TRP A 25 13.85 -34.77 30.54
CA TRP A 25 13.37 -35.46 31.75
C TRP A 25 11.87 -35.30 31.98
N LEU A 26 11.31 -34.14 31.61
CA LEU A 26 9.89 -33.85 31.75
C LEU A 26 9.05 -34.34 30.55
N GLY A 27 9.67 -34.95 29.54
CA GLY A 27 8.98 -35.43 28.34
C GLY A 27 8.41 -34.31 27.47
N VAL A 28 8.97 -33.11 27.53
CA VAL A 28 8.46 -31.91 26.84
C VAL A 28 9.44 -31.50 25.74
N PRO A 29 8.98 -31.33 24.47
CA PRO A 29 9.83 -30.76 23.44
C PRO A 29 10.31 -29.35 23.82
N ARG A 30 11.60 -29.06 23.61
CA ARG A 30 12.21 -27.75 23.92
C ARG A 30 11.42 -26.57 23.31
N ALA A 31 10.92 -26.73 22.09
CA ALA A 31 10.09 -25.71 21.43
C ALA A 31 8.78 -25.44 22.17
N THR A 32 8.16 -26.48 22.72
CA THR A 32 6.93 -26.39 23.53
C THR A 32 7.18 -25.65 24.84
N TYR A 33 8.31 -25.91 25.51
CA TYR A 33 8.73 -25.16 26.70
C TYR A 33 8.85 -23.65 26.43
N TYR A 34 9.59 -23.25 25.39
CA TYR A 34 9.74 -21.82 25.07
C TYR A 34 8.41 -21.17 24.69
N ARG A 35 7.51 -21.92 24.04
CA ARG A 35 6.15 -21.44 23.73
C ARG A 35 5.32 -21.21 25.00
N TRP A 36 5.41 -22.10 25.99
CA TRP A 36 4.72 -21.94 27.27
C TRP A 36 5.34 -20.85 28.13
N ARG A 37 6.67 -20.78 28.18
CA ARG A 37 7.39 -19.71 28.86
C ARG A 37 6.97 -18.35 28.33
N ALA A 38 7.01 -18.15 27.01
CA ALA A 38 6.57 -16.91 26.36
C ALA A 38 5.10 -16.53 26.65
N LYS A 39 4.26 -17.51 27.04
CA LYS A 39 2.85 -17.29 27.41
C LYS A 39 2.67 -17.02 28.92
N ASN A 40 3.62 -17.46 29.76
CA ASN A 40 3.66 -17.25 31.21
C ASN A 40 4.62 -16.12 31.63
N GLU A 41 5.28 -15.46 30.69
CA GLU A 41 6.17 -14.32 30.90
C GLU A 41 5.36 -13.07 31.35
N THR A 42 4.96 -13.01 32.62
CA THR A 42 4.59 -11.76 33.30
C THR A 42 5.87 -11.11 33.84
N TRP A 43 6.71 -10.58 32.95
CA TRP A 43 7.93 -9.84 33.31
C TRP A 43 7.57 -8.38 33.66
N PRO A 44 8.37 -7.67 34.49
CA PRO A 44 7.97 -6.43 35.19
C PRO A 44 7.26 -5.46 34.24
N LEU A 45 5.93 -5.47 34.33
CA LEU A 45 5.07 -4.92 33.30
C LEU A 45 4.84 -3.42 33.52
N ASP A 46 5.22 -2.83 34.64
CA ASP A 46 4.75 -1.47 34.92
C ASP A 46 5.65 -0.38 34.34
N SER A 47 6.92 -0.25 34.77
CA SER A 47 7.66 0.99 34.47
C SER A 47 7.93 1.25 32.98
N MET A 48 8.27 0.23 32.20
CA MET A 48 8.56 0.41 30.77
C MET A 48 7.31 0.51 29.91
N VAL A 49 6.22 -0.13 30.32
CA VAL A 49 4.94 -0.01 29.61
C VAL A 49 4.37 1.38 29.83
N GLU A 50 4.39 1.87 31.07
CA GLU A 50 3.97 3.24 31.37
C GLU A 50 4.80 4.27 30.62
N GLU A 51 6.14 4.15 30.61
CA GLU A 51 6.98 5.12 29.87
C GLU A 51 6.73 5.06 28.35
N ILE A 52 6.46 3.87 27.79
CA ILE A 52 6.05 3.74 26.38
C ILE A 52 4.67 4.39 26.16
N ARG A 53 3.73 4.21 27.08
CA ARG A 53 2.38 4.79 27.02
C ARG A 53 2.40 6.31 27.11
N GLU A 54 3.21 6.87 28.01
CA GLU A 54 3.46 8.31 28.14
C GLU A 54 4.05 8.87 26.84
N LEU A 55 5.14 8.29 26.33
CA LEU A 55 5.76 8.73 25.08
C LEU A 55 4.79 8.65 23.90
N CYS A 56 3.95 7.61 23.83
CA CYS A 56 2.90 7.50 22.82
C CYS A 56 1.85 8.62 22.96
N THR A 57 1.42 8.93 24.18
CA THR A 57 0.38 9.91 24.50
C THR A 57 0.87 11.34 24.24
N GLU A 58 2.06 11.71 24.74
CA GLU A 58 2.71 13.01 24.51
C GLU A 58 2.84 13.30 23.00
N ASN A 59 3.20 12.28 22.24
CA ASN A 59 3.37 12.38 20.79
C ASN A 59 2.07 12.13 20.02
N LYS A 60 0.91 12.16 20.68
CA LYS A 60 -0.44 12.03 20.10
C LYS A 60 -0.57 10.80 19.19
N PHE A 61 0.08 9.69 19.57
CA PHE A 61 0.16 8.43 18.80
C PHE A 61 0.69 8.60 17.37
N ARG A 62 1.50 9.64 17.10
CA ARG A 62 2.09 9.90 15.77
C ARG A 62 3.33 9.05 15.50
N TYR A 63 3.96 8.54 16.55
CA TYR A 63 5.22 7.81 16.47
C TYR A 63 5.00 6.30 16.52
N GLY A 64 5.56 5.59 15.54
CA GLY A 64 5.62 4.12 15.56
C GLY A 64 6.79 3.63 16.40
N TYR A 65 6.84 2.31 16.62
CA TYR A 65 7.82 1.66 17.50
C TYR A 65 9.28 2.03 17.22
N ARG A 66 9.65 2.33 15.97
CA ARG A 66 11.02 2.75 15.63
C ARG A 66 11.38 4.12 16.24
N LYS A 67 10.46 5.09 16.19
CA LYS A 67 10.67 6.42 16.78
C LYS A 67 10.61 6.35 18.31
N ILE A 68 9.67 5.60 18.87
CA ILE A 68 9.60 5.36 20.32
C ILE A 68 10.89 4.66 20.82
N THR A 69 11.39 3.66 20.09
CA THR A 69 12.67 3.02 20.41
C THR A 69 13.83 4.02 20.39
N ALA A 70 13.88 4.93 19.42
CA ALA A 70 14.93 5.94 19.34
C ALA A 70 14.90 6.91 20.54
N LEU A 71 13.71 7.28 21.01
CA LEU A 71 13.54 8.11 22.22
C LEU A 71 14.00 7.36 23.48
N LEU A 72 13.56 6.11 23.65
CA LEU A 72 13.96 5.28 24.80
C LEU A 72 15.45 4.98 24.82
N ARG A 73 16.10 4.85 23.65
CA ARG A 73 17.54 4.61 23.54
C ARG A 73 18.42 5.75 24.06
N LYS A 74 17.86 6.94 24.25
CA LYS A 74 18.56 8.04 24.92
C LYS A 74 18.77 7.78 26.42
N LYS A 75 17.92 6.95 27.03
CA LYS A 75 17.94 6.64 28.46
C LYS A 75 18.33 5.18 28.76
N TYR A 76 18.00 4.24 27.86
CA TYR A 76 18.16 2.81 28.11
C TYR A 76 18.77 2.05 26.94
N LYS A 77 19.52 0.97 27.22
CA LYS A 77 19.94 0.01 26.20
C LYS A 77 18.79 -0.97 25.87
N ILE A 78 17.85 -0.53 25.02
CA ILE A 78 16.66 -1.33 24.64
C ILE A 78 16.66 -1.81 23.18
N ASN A 79 16.22 -3.05 22.99
CA ASN A 79 16.01 -3.67 21.67
C ASN A 79 14.67 -3.22 21.07
N HIS A 80 14.68 -2.80 19.80
CA HIS A 80 13.49 -2.39 19.06
C HIS A 80 12.40 -3.48 19.01
N LYS A 81 12.77 -4.77 19.02
CA LYS A 81 11.81 -5.89 19.05
C LYS A 81 11.02 -5.93 20.36
N ARG A 82 11.63 -5.53 21.48
CA ARG A 82 10.98 -5.45 22.79
C ARG A 82 9.95 -4.32 22.81
N VAL A 83 10.33 -3.12 22.35
CA VAL A 83 9.42 -1.97 22.21
C VAL A 83 8.25 -2.30 21.28
N GLN A 84 8.54 -2.94 20.15
CA GLN A 84 7.50 -3.38 19.22
C GLN A 84 6.50 -4.34 19.86
N ARG A 85 6.97 -5.32 20.62
CA ARG A 85 6.11 -6.29 21.31
C ARG A 85 5.21 -5.60 22.34
N ILE A 86 5.78 -4.72 23.17
CA ILE A 86 5.01 -3.96 24.17
C ILE A 86 3.91 -3.14 23.50
N MET A 87 4.26 -2.35 22.47
CA MET A 87 3.27 -1.55 21.74
C MET A 87 2.20 -2.39 21.05
N GLN A 88 2.50 -3.64 20.68
CA GLN A 88 1.53 -4.57 20.11
C GLN A 88 0.58 -5.12 21.17
N CYS A 89 1.10 -5.55 22.32
CA CYS A 89 0.32 -6.03 23.47
C CYS A 89 -0.63 -4.94 24.00
N GLU A 90 -0.12 -3.71 24.12
CA GLU A 90 -0.83 -2.56 24.70
C GLU A 90 -1.66 -1.75 23.69
N GLN A 91 -1.70 -2.18 22.42
CA GLN A 91 -2.44 -1.49 21.35
C GLN A 91 -2.05 -0.01 21.16
N LEU A 92 -0.75 0.31 21.35
CA LEU A 92 -0.20 1.67 21.27
C LEU A 92 0.33 2.03 19.86
N GLN A 93 -0.24 1.45 18.80
CA GLN A 93 0.28 1.62 17.44
C GLN A 93 0.06 3.05 16.93
N CYS A 94 0.95 3.48 16.03
CA CYS A 94 0.86 4.79 15.40
C CYS A 94 -0.45 4.93 14.61
N ARG A 95 -1.19 6.01 14.87
CA ARG A 95 -2.52 6.29 14.32
C ARG A 95 -2.51 7.13 13.04
N VAL A 96 -1.34 7.58 12.59
CA VAL A 96 -1.21 8.55 11.47
C VAL A 96 -1.20 7.88 10.09
N ARG A 97 -0.88 6.58 9.99
CA ARG A 97 -0.88 5.87 8.70
C ARG A 97 -1.45 4.46 8.82
N VAL A 98 -2.60 4.23 8.19
CA VAL A 98 -3.03 2.89 7.80
C VAL A 98 -1.99 2.35 6.83
N LYS A 99 -1.38 1.21 7.16
CA LYS A 99 -0.50 0.50 6.23
C LYS A 99 -1.38 -0.01 5.08
N LYS A 100 -1.45 0.73 3.96
CA LYS A 100 -2.09 0.24 2.73
C LYS A 100 -1.39 -1.07 2.36
N ARG A 101 -2.08 -2.20 2.51
CA ARG A 101 -1.64 -3.46 1.91
C ARG A 101 -1.72 -3.25 0.42
N LYS A 102 -0.58 -3.27 -0.28
CA LYS A 102 -0.60 -3.44 -1.73
C LYS A 102 -1.23 -4.81 -1.97
N HIS A 103 -2.37 -4.85 -2.65
CA HIS A 103 -2.83 -6.08 -3.26
C HIS A 103 -1.82 -6.38 -4.38
N THR A 104 -0.83 -7.20 -4.09
CA THR A 104 0.11 -7.67 -5.10
C THR A 104 -0.59 -8.80 -5.87
N GLY A 105 -1.60 -8.44 -6.66
CA GLY A 105 -1.94 -9.26 -7.82
C GLY A 105 -0.79 -9.16 -8.80
N GLN A 106 -0.37 -10.27 -9.39
CA GLN A 106 0.50 -10.20 -10.56
C GLN A 106 -0.28 -9.42 -11.63
N PRO A 107 0.33 -8.45 -12.33
CA PRO A 107 -0.33 -7.85 -13.47
C PRO A 107 -0.61 -8.99 -14.45
N ALA A 108 -1.88 -9.19 -14.80
CA ALA A 108 -2.17 -9.83 -16.07
C ALA A 108 -1.50 -8.95 -17.12
N TYR A 109 -0.70 -9.53 -18.01
CA TYR A 109 -0.13 -8.89 -19.20
C TYR A 109 0.27 -7.39 -19.14
N VAL A 110 1.57 -7.08 -19.02
CA VAL A 110 2.08 -5.71 -19.20
C VAL A 110 2.34 -5.45 -20.68
N ALA A 111 1.73 -4.40 -21.25
CA ALA A 111 1.96 -4.02 -22.64
C ALA A 111 3.33 -3.35 -22.84
N GLU A 112 3.82 -3.35 -24.08
CA GLU A 112 5.12 -2.75 -24.42
C GLU A 112 5.10 -1.21 -24.27
N TYR A 113 6.27 -0.64 -23.97
CA TYR A 113 6.43 0.81 -23.86
C TYR A 113 6.62 1.44 -25.26
N LEU A 114 5.52 1.62 -25.98
CA LEU A 114 5.53 2.10 -27.37
C LEU A 114 5.55 3.62 -27.49
N LEU A 115 4.95 4.35 -26.54
CA LEU A 115 4.82 5.81 -26.65
C LEU A 115 6.17 6.51 -26.51
N LYS A 116 7.08 5.98 -25.67
CA LYS A 116 8.48 6.47 -25.54
C LYS A 116 8.60 7.99 -25.32
N ARG A 117 7.65 8.60 -24.59
CA ARG A 117 7.53 10.07 -24.36
C ARG A 117 7.36 10.89 -25.64
N GLN A 118 6.97 10.28 -26.75
CA GLN A 118 6.63 10.99 -27.98
C GLN A 118 5.20 11.54 -27.87
N PHE A 119 5.03 12.57 -27.04
CA PHE A 119 3.75 13.18 -26.69
C PHE A 119 3.13 14.05 -27.79
N GLN A 120 3.69 14.04 -28.99
CA GLN A 120 3.15 14.76 -30.14
C GLN A 120 2.55 13.76 -31.12
N ALA A 121 1.28 13.97 -31.46
CA ALA A 121 0.59 13.26 -32.53
C ALA A 121 0.55 14.12 -33.80
N GLU A 122 0.57 13.48 -34.96
CA GLU A 122 0.46 14.15 -36.26
C GLU A 122 -1.00 14.36 -36.69
N ALA A 123 -1.93 13.61 -36.10
CA ALA A 123 -3.35 13.65 -36.39
C ALA A 123 -4.18 13.41 -35.12
N PRO A 124 -5.43 13.90 -35.06
CA PRO A 124 -6.36 13.63 -33.97
C PRO A 124 -6.55 12.13 -33.74
N ILE A 125 -6.75 11.75 -32.48
CA ILE A 125 -7.11 10.39 -32.03
C ILE A 125 -6.07 9.33 -32.40
N HIS A 126 -4.85 9.73 -32.80
CA HIS A 126 -3.79 8.80 -33.17
C HIS A 126 -2.94 8.37 -31.96
N LYS A 127 -2.69 9.29 -31.02
CA LYS A 127 -2.01 8.98 -29.75
C LYS A 127 -2.82 9.53 -28.59
N LEU A 128 -3.28 8.63 -27.76
CA LEU A 128 -4.12 8.91 -26.60
C LEU A 128 -3.37 8.54 -25.32
N VAL A 129 -3.60 9.28 -24.25
CA VAL A 129 -3.13 8.93 -22.90
C VAL A 129 -4.33 8.79 -21.97
N THR A 130 -4.29 7.85 -21.03
CA THR A 130 -5.34 7.64 -20.03
C THR A 130 -4.76 7.50 -18.63
N ASP A 131 -5.51 7.99 -17.65
CA ASP A 131 -5.19 7.89 -16.24
C ASP A 131 -6.46 8.02 -15.38
N ILE A 132 -6.38 7.55 -14.14
CA ILE A 132 -7.44 7.67 -13.13
C ILE A 132 -6.93 8.59 -12.02
N THR A 133 -7.69 9.63 -11.72
CA THR A 133 -7.38 10.54 -10.62
C THR A 133 -8.53 10.61 -9.61
N TYR A 134 -8.20 10.95 -8.36
CA TYR A 134 -9.19 11.18 -7.32
C TYR A 134 -9.47 12.69 -7.17
N LEU A 135 -10.74 13.04 -7.01
CA LEU A 135 -11.23 14.41 -6.86
C LEU A 135 -12.06 14.53 -5.57
N PRO A 136 -11.75 15.49 -4.67
CA PRO A 136 -12.58 15.75 -3.50
C PRO A 136 -13.85 16.52 -3.90
N PHE A 137 -15.03 15.91 -3.84
CA PHE A 137 -16.28 16.56 -4.21
C PHE A 137 -17.34 16.40 -3.11
N GLY A 138 -17.86 17.51 -2.59
CA GLY A 138 -18.98 17.51 -1.63
C GLY A 138 -18.75 16.67 -0.37
N GLY A 139 -17.52 16.64 0.16
CA GLY A 139 -17.15 15.84 1.33
C GLY A 139 -16.93 14.34 1.06
N LYS A 140 -16.98 13.91 -0.20
CA LYS A 140 -16.66 12.56 -0.65
C LYS A 140 -15.49 12.58 -1.63
N MET A 141 -14.85 11.43 -1.84
CA MET A 141 -13.80 11.27 -2.85
C MET A 141 -14.41 10.58 -4.06
N MET A 142 -14.36 11.26 -5.21
CA MET A 142 -14.78 10.73 -6.50
C MET A 142 -13.55 10.31 -7.30
N TYR A 143 -13.75 9.41 -8.25
CA TYR A 143 -12.75 8.94 -9.21
C TYR A 143 -13.12 9.47 -10.58
N LEU A 144 -12.16 10.10 -11.26
CA LEU A 144 -12.25 10.56 -12.63
C LEU A 144 -11.31 9.72 -13.49
N SER A 145 -11.86 9.09 -14.53
CA SER A 145 -11.11 8.40 -15.57
C SER A 145 -11.21 9.25 -16.82
N SER A 146 -10.06 9.57 -17.41
CA SER A 146 -9.99 10.47 -18.56
C SER A 146 -9.16 9.83 -19.68
N ILE A 147 -9.49 10.17 -20.92
CA ILE A 147 -8.66 9.92 -22.09
C ILE A 147 -8.39 11.26 -22.78
N LEU A 148 -7.12 11.60 -22.91
CA LEU A 148 -6.64 12.84 -23.52
C LEU A 148 -6.01 12.54 -24.88
N ASP A 149 -6.35 13.34 -25.89
CA ASP A 149 -5.72 13.31 -27.20
C ASP A 149 -4.44 14.15 -27.20
N LEU A 150 -3.32 13.53 -27.56
CA LEU A 150 -2.01 14.19 -27.63
C LEU A 150 -1.85 15.09 -28.85
N TYR A 151 -2.81 15.12 -29.77
CA TYR A 151 -2.81 16.05 -30.90
C TYR A 151 -3.10 17.49 -30.47
N ASN A 152 -4.21 17.69 -29.75
CA ASN A 152 -4.71 19.01 -29.36
C ASN A 152 -4.84 19.21 -27.85
N GLY A 153 -4.58 18.18 -27.04
CA GLY A 153 -4.69 18.23 -25.58
C GLY A 153 -6.11 18.11 -25.04
N GLU A 154 -7.10 17.77 -25.86
CA GLU A 154 -8.50 17.67 -25.45
C GLU A 154 -8.80 16.36 -24.74
N ILE A 155 -9.72 16.41 -23.76
CA ILE A 155 -10.32 15.21 -23.17
C ILE A 155 -11.39 14.68 -24.12
N VAL A 156 -11.09 13.57 -24.78
CA VAL A 156 -11.98 12.94 -25.76
C VAL A 156 -12.96 11.94 -25.13
N ALA A 157 -12.69 11.49 -23.91
CA ALA A 157 -13.60 10.68 -23.12
C ALA A 157 -13.34 10.87 -21.63
N SER A 158 -14.40 10.89 -20.83
CA SER A 158 -14.27 10.92 -19.37
C SER A 158 -15.47 10.32 -18.65
N SER A 159 -15.22 9.70 -17.50
CA SER A 159 -16.29 9.23 -16.61
C SER A 159 -15.96 9.62 -15.18
N LEU A 160 -16.99 9.88 -14.37
CA LEU A 160 -16.90 10.16 -12.95
C LEU A 160 -17.67 9.09 -12.15
N SER A 161 -17.05 8.51 -11.13
CA SER A 161 -17.64 7.48 -10.27
C SER A 161 -17.27 7.68 -8.81
N ASP A 162 -18.09 7.19 -7.88
CA ASP A 162 -17.79 7.12 -6.46
C ASP A 162 -17.01 5.85 -6.07
N THR A 163 -16.86 4.91 -7.00
CA THR A 163 -16.16 3.64 -6.82
C THR A 163 -15.12 3.41 -7.91
N GLN A 164 -13.99 2.82 -7.52
CA GLN A 164 -12.90 2.46 -8.42
C GLN A 164 -13.02 1.00 -8.85
N ASP A 165 -13.94 0.72 -9.77
CA ASP A 165 -14.07 -0.60 -10.41
C ASP A 165 -13.61 -0.58 -11.88
N THR A 166 -13.51 -1.77 -12.49
CA THR A 166 -13.10 -1.92 -13.89
C THR A 166 -14.19 -1.43 -14.85
N ALA A 167 -15.47 -1.54 -14.46
CA ALA A 167 -16.61 -1.14 -15.29
C ALA A 167 -16.57 0.35 -15.60
N PHE A 168 -16.30 1.17 -14.58
CA PHE A 168 -16.09 2.60 -14.69
C PHE A 168 -15.05 3.02 -15.74
N VAL A 169 -13.89 2.34 -15.78
CA VAL A 169 -12.82 2.67 -16.74
C VAL A 169 -13.18 2.18 -18.14
N LEU A 170 -13.90 1.05 -18.23
CA LEU A 170 -14.45 0.56 -19.48
C LEU A 170 -15.51 1.52 -20.03
N ASP A 171 -16.32 2.16 -19.20
CA ASP A 171 -17.30 3.16 -19.62
C ASP A 171 -16.62 4.35 -20.30
N THR A 172 -15.51 4.85 -19.73
CA THR A 172 -14.68 5.87 -20.38
C THR A 172 -14.16 5.39 -21.73
N LEU A 173 -13.60 4.17 -21.81
CA LEU A 173 -13.09 3.61 -23.06
C LEU A 173 -14.20 3.41 -24.11
N ASN A 174 -15.42 3.08 -23.67
CA ASN A 174 -16.55 2.81 -24.55
C ASN A 174 -17.11 4.08 -25.22
N GLN A 175 -16.84 5.26 -24.66
CA GLN A 175 -17.16 6.53 -25.31
C GLN A 175 -16.35 6.75 -26.61
N LEU A 176 -15.17 6.13 -26.74
CA LEU A 176 -14.41 6.17 -27.98
C LEU A 176 -15.02 5.26 -29.04
N PRO A 177 -15.10 5.69 -30.31
CA PRO A 177 -15.41 4.78 -31.41
C PRO A 177 -14.29 3.75 -31.63
N ALA A 178 -14.49 2.82 -32.56
CA ALA A 178 -13.39 2.02 -33.07
C ALA A 178 -12.40 2.94 -33.80
N VAL A 179 -11.13 2.91 -33.39
CA VAL A 179 -10.08 3.80 -33.91
C VAL A 179 -8.84 2.96 -34.26
N PRO A 180 -8.90 2.17 -35.34
CA PRO A 180 -7.83 1.28 -35.74
C PRO A 180 -6.50 2.02 -35.94
N GLY A 181 -5.43 1.49 -35.34
CA GLY A 181 -4.08 2.06 -35.45
C GLY A 181 -3.76 3.16 -34.44
N ALA A 182 -4.73 3.60 -33.63
CA ALA A 182 -4.47 4.49 -32.52
C ALA A 182 -3.64 3.80 -31.43
N ILE A 183 -2.80 4.57 -30.74
CA ILE A 183 -2.09 4.13 -29.53
C ILE A 183 -2.81 4.70 -28.31
N LEU A 184 -3.15 3.85 -27.35
CA LEU A 184 -3.62 4.27 -26.03
C LEU A 184 -2.56 3.95 -24.98
N HIS A 185 -2.05 4.99 -24.33
CA HIS A 185 -0.99 4.89 -23.34
C HIS A 185 -1.52 5.05 -21.92
N SER A 186 -1.11 4.16 -21.00
CA SER A 186 -1.48 4.23 -19.59
C SER A 186 -0.29 3.93 -18.67
N ASP A 187 -0.48 4.08 -17.37
CA ASP A 187 0.42 3.47 -16.39
C ASP A 187 0.20 1.93 -16.31
N GLN A 188 0.92 1.27 -15.39
CA GLN A 188 0.77 -0.17 -15.12
C GLN A 188 -0.25 -0.45 -14.00
N GLY A 189 -1.31 0.36 -13.90
CA GLY A 189 -2.40 0.18 -12.95
C GLY A 189 -3.11 -1.17 -13.12
N SER A 190 -3.73 -1.67 -12.05
CA SER A 190 -4.38 -2.99 -12.05
C SER A 190 -5.53 -3.10 -13.05
N VAL A 191 -6.21 -1.99 -13.34
CA VAL A 191 -7.29 -1.95 -14.33
C VAL A 191 -6.73 -2.06 -15.75
N TYR A 192 -5.72 -1.26 -16.09
CA TYR A 192 -5.11 -1.25 -17.43
C TYR A 192 -4.36 -2.55 -17.76
N THR A 193 -3.82 -3.20 -16.73
CA THR A 193 -3.21 -4.54 -16.85
C THR A 193 -4.26 -5.67 -16.89
N SER A 194 -5.54 -5.42 -16.62
CA SER A 194 -6.53 -6.49 -16.67
C SER A 194 -6.76 -7.00 -18.10
N GLN A 195 -6.94 -8.31 -18.25
CA GLN A 195 -7.22 -8.94 -19.54
C GLN A 195 -8.49 -8.37 -20.19
N GLY A 196 -9.57 -8.22 -19.41
CA GLY A 196 -10.84 -7.68 -19.93
C GLY A 196 -10.69 -6.26 -20.49
N TYR A 197 -9.90 -5.40 -19.84
CA TYR A 197 -9.63 -4.07 -20.39
C TYR A 197 -8.88 -4.15 -21.73
N GLN A 198 -7.83 -4.95 -21.80
CA GLN A 198 -7.02 -5.07 -23.01
C GLN A 198 -7.77 -5.72 -24.18
N GLU A 199 -8.68 -6.66 -23.90
CA GLU A 199 -9.56 -7.24 -24.92
C GLU A 199 -10.48 -6.19 -25.55
N VAL A 200 -11.07 -5.30 -24.75
CA VAL A 200 -11.91 -4.21 -25.26
C VAL A 200 -11.08 -3.20 -26.06
N VAL A 201 -9.89 -2.85 -25.59
CA VAL A 201 -8.98 -1.95 -26.34
C VAL A 201 -8.61 -2.56 -27.68
N LYS A 202 -8.20 -3.83 -27.70
CA LYS A 202 -7.88 -4.56 -28.93
C LYS A 202 -9.09 -4.67 -29.86
N GLY A 203 -10.29 -4.89 -29.32
CA GLY A 203 -11.54 -4.93 -30.08
C GLY A 203 -11.87 -3.61 -30.79
N LYS A 204 -11.42 -2.47 -30.25
CA LYS A 204 -11.53 -1.15 -30.90
C LYS A 204 -10.41 -0.87 -31.91
N GLY A 205 -9.50 -1.82 -32.15
CA GLY A 205 -8.36 -1.65 -33.05
C GLY A 205 -7.23 -0.78 -32.47
N ILE A 206 -7.27 -0.51 -31.17
CA ILE A 206 -6.29 0.33 -30.47
C ILE A 206 -5.11 -0.54 -30.01
N THR A 207 -3.90 0.00 -30.13
CA THR A 207 -2.69 -0.61 -29.61
C THR A 207 -2.40 -0.08 -28.20
N MET A 208 -2.38 -0.98 -27.21
CA MET A 208 -2.00 -0.62 -25.84
C MET A 208 -0.51 -0.33 -25.72
N SER A 209 -0.19 0.70 -24.95
CA SER A 209 1.16 1.12 -24.60
C SER A 209 1.20 1.40 -23.10
N MET A 210 2.23 0.95 -22.38
CA MET A 210 2.30 1.17 -20.92
C MET A 210 3.60 1.82 -20.50
N SER A 211 3.51 2.75 -19.56
CA SER A 211 4.65 3.38 -18.90
C SER A 211 5.55 2.35 -18.24
N ARG A 212 6.83 2.69 -18.06
CA ARG A 212 7.73 1.85 -17.26
C ARG A 212 7.36 1.97 -15.79
N LYS A 213 7.51 0.86 -15.05
CA LYS A 213 7.20 0.81 -13.62
C LYS A 213 7.96 1.90 -12.85
N GLY A 214 7.22 2.74 -12.12
CA GLY A 214 7.80 3.79 -11.28
C GLY A 214 8.35 4.99 -12.04
N THR A 215 7.89 5.24 -13.28
CA THR A 215 8.32 6.38 -14.10
C THR A 215 7.14 7.30 -14.46
N PRO A 216 6.71 8.21 -13.57
CA PRO A 216 5.56 9.10 -13.80
C PRO A 216 5.68 9.96 -15.06
N ALA A 217 6.91 10.39 -15.38
CA ALA A 217 7.21 11.17 -16.57
C ALA A 217 6.85 10.48 -17.90
N ASP A 218 6.57 9.18 -17.91
CA ASP A 218 6.11 8.46 -19.10
C ASP A 218 4.62 8.74 -19.43
N ASN A 219 3.83 9.23 -18.47
CA ASN A 219 2.41 9.62 -18.63
C ASN A 219 2.15 11.12 -18.35
N ALA A 220 3.17 11.96 -18.48
CA ALA A 220 3.17 13.34 -18.02
C ALA A 220 2.01 14.25 -18.54
N PRO A 221 1.54 14.16 -19.80
CA PRO A 221 0.50 15.07 -20.30
C PRO A 221 -0.81 14.99 -19.51
N ILE A 222 -1.29 13.77 -19.23
CA ILE A 222 -2.53 13.60 -18.47
C ILE A 222 -2.34 13.85 -16.97
N GLU A 223 -1.16 13.55 -16.42
CA GLU A 223 -0.81 13.96 -15.05
C GLU A 223 -0.83 15.50 -14.90
N SER A 224 -0.31 16.21 -15.90
CA SER A 224 -0.34 17.68 -15.95
C SER A 224 -1.77 18.21 -16.02
N PHE A 225 -2.60 17.64 -16.91
CA PHE A 225 -4.03 17.99 -16.98
C PHE A 225 -4.72 17.81 -15.63
N HIS A 226 -4.54 16.65 -14.99
CA HIS A 226 -5.13 16.38 -13.67
C HIS A 226 -4.61 17.34 -12.59
N SER A 227 -3.34 17.75 -12.65
CA SER A 227 -2.79 18.73 -11.72
C SER A 227 -3.42 20.11 -11.89
N THR A 228 -3.57 20.57 -13.13
CA THR A 228 -4.24 21.84 -13.46
C THR A 228 -5.70 21.81 -13.03
N LEU A 229 -6.45 20.77 -13.42
CA LEU A 229 -7.85 20.58 -13.03
C LEU A 229 -8.02 20.71 -11.51
N LYS A 230 -7.22 19.97 -10.73
CA LYS A 230 -7.30 20.02 -9.26
C LYS A 230 -7.01 21.39 -8.69
N SER A 231 -6.01 22.07 -9.26
CA SER A 231 -5.60 23.41 -8.82
C SER A 231 -6.69 24.45 -9.09
N GLU A 232 -7.26 24.43 -10.28
CA GLU A 232 -8.24 25.43 -10.70
C GLU A 232 -9.62 25.24 -10.04
N THR A 233 -10.07 24.01 -9.83
CA THR A 233 -11.44 23.75 -9.32
C THR A 233 -11.53 23.40 -7.84
N PHE A 234 -10.50 22.78 -7.24
CA PHE A 234 -10.63 22.25 -5.87
C PHE A 234 -9.72 22.94 -4.85
N TYR A 235 -8.63 23.58 -5.29
CA TYR A 235 -7.70 24.27 -4.38
C TYR A 235 -7.90 25.78 -4.32
N LEU A 236 -8.58 26.38 -5.30
CA LEU A 236 -8.93 27.81 -5.29
C LEU A 236 -10.32 28.11 -4.70
N GLU A 237 -11.24 27.14 -4.71
CA GLU A 237 -12.62 27.30 -4.23
C GLU A 237 -12.89 26.63 -2.87
N GLY A 238 -11.83 26.21 -2.15
CA GLY A 238 -11.90 25.52 -0.86
C GLY A 238 -11.52 26.37 0.34
#